data_AF-V6T8N9-F1
#
_entry.id   AF-V6T8N9-F1
#
_cell.length_a   1.000
_cell.length_b   1.000
_cell.length_c   1.000
_cell.angle_alpha   90.00
_cell.angle_beta   90.00
_cell.angle_gamma   90.00
#
_symmetry.space_group_name_H-M   'P 1'
#
loop_
_entity.id
_entity.type
_entity.pdbx_description
1 polymer ?
#
loop_
_entity_poly.entity_id
_entity_poly.type
_entity_poly.pdbx_seq_one_letter_code
_entity_poly.pdbx_strand_id
1 'polypeptide(L)'
;MLALRKSYYDIAMILARHEHGVQDSLQKTALMYCIDRQSLRLIDVLGPYEKGLADFKGKTALYHAYENKNLNVMERLCKYEADLPIPILEGSATGRTLLMLAAREGDCA
;
A
#
# COMPACT_ATOMS: atom_id res chain seq x y z
N MET A 1 -0.39 -0.81 14.60
CA MET A 1 -1.42 -0.01 13.86
C MET A 1 -2.22 1.02 14.66
N LEU A 2 -2.45 0.83 15.96
CA LEU A 2 -3.21 1.79 16.78
C LEU A 2 -2.64 3.23 16.74
N ALA A 3 -1.30 3.36 16.68
CA ALA A 3 -0.63 4.66 16.55
C ALA A 3 -0.98 5.39 15.25
N LEU A 4 -1.09 4.66 14.12
CA LEU A 4 -1.53 5.23 12.84
C LEU A 4 -2.99 5.67 12.91
N ARG A 5 -3.87 4.92 13.58
CA ARG A 5 -5.28 5.33 13.77
C ARG A 5 -5.44 6.65 14.54
N LYS A 6 -4.52 6.96 15.45
CA LYS A 6 -4.61 8.12 16.35
C LYS A 6 -3.73 9.31 15.92
N SER A 7 -3.17 9.31 14.70
CA SER A 7 -2.24 10.35 14.19
C SER A 7 -0.93 10.47 14.97
N TYR A 8 -0.51 9.47 15.73
CA TYR A 8 0.76 9.53 16.45
C TYR A 8 1.92 9.10 15.55
N TYR A 9 2.29 9.97 14.62
CA TYR A 9 3.28 9.70 13.57
C TYR A 9 4.67 9.36 14.15
N ASP A 10 5.12 10.06 15.19
CA ASP A 10 6.43 9.79 15.80
C ASP A 10 6.47 8.43 16.49
N ILE A 11 5.37 8.08 17.17
CA ILE A 11 5.20 6.76 17.80
C ILE A 11 5.07 5.68 16.73
N ALA A 12 4.31 5.93 15.67
CA ALA A 12 4.18 5.02 14.54
C ALA A 12 5.53 4.79 13.84
N MET A 13 6.41 5.79 13.77
CA MET A 13 7.75 5.68 13.18
C MET A 13 8.70 4.81 14.01
N ILE A 14 8.59 4.89 15.34
CA ILE A 14 9.38 4.05 16.25
C ILE A 14 8.86 2.61 16.22
N LEU A 15 7.53 2.44 16.30
CA LEU A 15 6.90 1.13 16.26
C LEU A 15 7.00 0.47 14.88
N ALA A 16 7.03 1.23 13.78
CA ALA A 16 7.19 0.69 12.43
C ALA A 16 8.43 -0.19 12.28
N ARG A 17 9.50 0.07 13.04
CA ARG A 17 10.72 -0.75 13.01
C ARG A 17 10.63 -2.02 13.86
N HIS A 18 9.65 -2.11 14.76
CA HIS A 18 9.50 -3.21 15.72
C HIS A 18 8.23 -4.05 15.52
N GLU A 19 7.19 -3.48 14.90
CA GLU A 19 5.87 -4.11 14.68
C GLU A 19 5.51 -4.17 13.17
N HIS A 20 6.50 -4.17 12.28
CA HIS A 20 6.24 -4.30 10.85
C HIS A 20 5.67 -5.68 10.50
N GLY A 21 4.83 -5.74 9.46
CA GLY A 21 4.27 -7.00 8.96
C GLY A 21 3.17 -7.59 9.84
N VAL A 22 2.76 -6.87 10.89
CA VAL A 22 1.57 -7.21 11.67
C VAL A 22 0.34 -6.82 10.86
N GLN A 23 -0.48 -7.82 10.57
CA GLN A 23 -1.77 -7.66 9.92
C GLN A 23 -2.90 -7.56 10.96
N ASP A 24 -3.92 -6.75 10.68
CA ASP A 24 -5.10 -6.67 11.52
C ASP A 24 -6.13 -7.74 11.14
N SER A 25 -7.33 -7.68 11.73
CA SER A 25 -8.43 -8.59 11.41
C SER A 25 -8.91 -8.51 9.96
N LEU A 26 -8.54 -7.47 9.21
CA LEU A 26 -8.82 -7.30 7.78
C LEU A 26 -7.58 -7.62 6.93
N GLN A 27 -6.56 -8.24 7.51
CA GLN A 27 -5.25 -8.46 6.90
C GLN A 27 -4.57 -7.17 6.39
N LYS A 28 -5.03 -6.00 6.83
CA LYS A 28 -4.40 -4.74 6.45
C LYS A 28 -3.11 -4.56 7.21
N THR A 29 -2.14 -3.89 6.62
CA THR A 29 -0.85 -3.60 7.27
C THR A 29 -0.72 -2.12 7.63
N ALA A 30 0.32 -1.76 8.38
CA ALA A 30 0.58 -0.37 8.73
C ALA A 30 0.79 0.52 7.49
N LEU A 31 1.44 -0.01 6.45
CA LEU A 31 1.67 0.64 5.16
C LEU A 31 0.34 0.96 4.46
N MET A 32 -0.64 0.05 4.49
CA MET A 32 -1.96 0.33 3.88
C MET A 32 -2.69 1.47 4.58
N TYR A 33 -2.60 1.56 5.92
CA TYR A 33 -3.22 2.64 6.68
C TYR A 33 -2.55 4.01 6.51
N CYS A 34 -1.26 4.06 6.15
CA CYS A 34 -0.55 5.33 5.99
C CYS A 34 -0.85 6.01 4.63
N ILE A 35 -1.36 5.26 3.66
CA ILE A 35 -1.76 5.77 2.33
C ILE A 35 -2.94 6.73 2.45
N ASP A 36 -3.97 6.37 3.22
CA ASP A 36 -5.12 7.24 3.48
C ASP A 36 -4.72 8.56 4.16
N ARG A 37 -3.54 8.58 4.79
CA ARG A 37 -2.96 9.75 5.46
C ARG A 37 -1.93 10.49 4.62
N GLN A 38 -1.64 10.01 3.41
CA GLN A 38 -0.70 10.58 2.46
C GLN A 38 0.71 10.83 3.07
N SER A 39 1.13 10.01 4.03
CA SER A 39 2.39 10.21 4.75
C SER A 39 3.57 9.50 4.06
N LEU A 40 4.24 10.21 3.16
CA LEU A 40 5.39 9.68 2.39
C LEU A 40 6.53 9.17 3.29
N ARG A 41 6.77 9.82 4.43
CA ARG A 41 7.83 9.43 5.37
C ARG A 41 7.57 8.06 5.99
N LEU A 42 6.31 7.72 6.29
CA LEU A 42 5.95 6.41 6.81
C LEU A 42 6.05 5.33 5.73
N ILE A 43 5.71 5.67 4.48
CA ILE A 43 5.89 4.78 3.33
C ILE A 43 7.35 4.40 3.17
N ASP A 44 8.28 5.34 3.30
CA ASP A 44 9.71 5.06 3.19
C ASP A 44 10.24 4.15 4.30
N VAL A 45 9.65 4.23 5.50
CA VAL A 45 10.07 3.42 6.64
C VAL A 45 9.43 2.03 6.61
N LEU A 46 8.16 1.92 6.23
CA LEU A 46 7.41 0.65 6.22
C LEU A 46 7.56 -0.13 4.91
N GLY A 47 7.79 0.57 3.80
CA GLY A 47 7.87 0.00 2.45
C GLY A 47 8.81 -1.20 2.33
N PRO A 48 10.06 -1.14 2.83
CA PRO A 48 10.98 -2.28 2.77
C PRO A 48 10.49 -3.53 3.52
N TYR A 49 9.70 -3.36 4.58
CA TYR A 49 9.29 -4.45 5.48
C TYR A 49 7.93 -5.04 5.15
N GLU A 50 7.01 -4.24 4.60
CA GLU A 50 5.62 -4.65 4.34
C GLU A 50 5.30 -4.80 2.84
N LYS A 51 6.32 -4.69 1.98
CA LYS A 51 6.16 -4.89 0.53
C LYS A 51 5.49 -6.22 0.21
N GLY A 52 4.44 -6.20 -0.60
CA GLY A 52 3.78 -7.40 -1.10
C GLY A 52 2.79 -8.06 -0.17
N LEU A 53 2.59 -7.49 1.03
CA LEU A 53 1.49 -7.88 1.86
C LEU A 53 0.18 -7.36 1.26
N ALA A 54 -0.84 -8.21 1.26
CA ALA A 54 -2.17 -7.92 0.74
C ALA A 54 -3.20 -7.96 1.87
N ASP A 55 -4.25 -7.14 1.75
CA ASP A 55 -5.40 -7.23 2.64
C ASP A 55 -6.27 -8.46 2.33
N PHE A 56 -7.34 -8.64 3.09
CA PHE A 56 -8.22 -9.80 2.94
C PHE A 56 -8.89 -9.89 1.55
N LYS A 57 -8.90 -8.79 0.79
CA LYS A 57 -9.43 -8.71 -0.58
C LYS A 57 -8.33 -8.90 -1.64
N GLY A 58 -7.11 -9.24 -1.23
CA GLY A 58 -5.96 -9.34 -2.12
C GLY A 58 -5.37 -7.99 -2.53
N LYS A 59 -5.78 -6.87 -1.91
CA LYS A 59 -5.31 -5.53 -2.30
C LYS A 59 -4.02 -5.17 -1.56
N THR A 60 -2.96 -4.86 -2.30
CA THR A 60 -1.69 -4.38 -1.73
C THR A 60 -1.73 -2.88 -1.42
N ALA A 61 -0.69 -2.38 -0.75
CA ALA A 61 -0.51 -0.96 -0.51
C ALA A 61 -0.59 -0.13 -1.82
N LEU A 62 0.11 -0.54 -2.88
CA LEU A 62 0.05 0.17 -4.16
C LEU A 62 -1.39 0.24 -4.74
N TYR A 63 -2.21 -0.79 -4.52
CA TYR A 63 -3.61 -0.78 -4.95
C TYR A 63 -4.46 0.25 -4.18
N HIS A 64 -4.30 0.35 -2.86
CA HIS A 64 -4.97 1.39 -2.07
C HIS A 64 -4.56 2.80 -2.52
N ALA A 65 -3.30 3.00 -2.92
CA ALA A 65 -2.82 4.27 -3.45
C ALA A 65 -3.46 4.62 -4.81
N TYR A 66 -3.68 3.61 -5.66
CA TYR A 66 -4.41 3.74 -6.91
C TYR A 66 -5.88 4.11 -6.68
N GLU A 67 -6.59 3.44 -5.76
CA GLU A 67 -7.98 3.81 -5.42
C GLU A 67 -8.09 5.25 -4.92
N ASN A 68 -7.07 5.72 -4.18
CA ASN A 68 -6.99 7.09 -3.69
C ASN A 68 -6.53 8.11 -4.74
N LYS A 69 -6.28 7.69 -6.00
CA LYS A 69 -5.80 8.53 -7.12
C LYS A 69 -4.58 9.39 -6.77
N ASN A 70 -3.72 8.89 -5.88
CA ASN A 70 -2.58 9.64 -5.38
C ASN A 70 -1.28 9.20 -6.05
N LEU A 71 -0.94 9.86 -7.16
CA LEU A 71 0.25 9.57 -7.96
C LEU A 71 1.55 9.68 -7.17
N ASN A 72 1.68 10.64 -6.25
CA ASN A 72 2.89 10.82 -5.44
C ASN A 72 3.14 9.61 -4.51
N VAL A 73 2.07 9.09 -3.91
CA VAL A 73 2.15 7.90 -3.06
C VAL A 73 2.40 6.66 -3.90
N MET A 74 1.75 6.55 -5.07
CA MET A 74 1.98 5.46 -6.01
C MET A 74 3.44 5.41 -6.48
N GLU A 75 4.01 6.53 -6.90
CA GLU A 75 5.41 6.61 -7.35
C GLU A 75 6.38 6.15 -6.25
N ARG A 76 6.08 6.51 -5.00
CA ARG A 76 6.89 6.09 -3.85
C ARG A 76 6.78 4.59 -3.60
N LEU A 77 5.58 4.04 -3.65
CA LEU A 77 5.31 2.62 -3.43
C LEU A 77 5.82 1.73 -4.57
N CYS A 78 5.86 2.24 -5.81
CA CYS A 78 6.46 1.53 -6.95
C CYS A 78 7.90 1.09 -6.66
N LYS A 79 8.68 1.86 -5.89
CA LYS A 79 10.05 1.47 -5.51
C LYS A 79 10.13 0.18 -4.69
N TYR A 80 9.05 -0.18 -4.02
CA TYR A 80 8.99 -1.34 -3.13
C TYR A 80 8.12 -2.47 -3.68
N GLU A 81 7.09 -2.14 -4.47
CA GLU A 81 6.10 -3.11 -4.99
C GLU A 81 6.10 -3.30 -6.51
N ALA A 82 6.95 -2.62 -7.30
CA ALA A 82 6.92 -2.73 -8.76
C ALA A 82 7.21 -4.13 -9.30
N ASP A 83 8.11 -4.87 -8.66
CA ASP A 83 8.52 -6.21 -9.11
C ASP A 83 7.68 -7.34 -8.48
N LEU A 84 6.65 -6.99 -7.70
CA LEU A 84 5.88 -7.99 -6.99
C LEU A 84 4.78 -8.58 -7.88
N PRO A 85 4.61 -9.91 -7.87
CA PRO A 85 3.43 -10.52 -8.45
C PRO A 85 2.23 -10.14 -7.58
N ILE A 86 1.55 -9.05 -7.95
CA ILE A 86 0.39 -8.53 -7.23
C ILE A 86 -0.70 -9.62 -7.27
N PRO A 87 -1.21 -10.10 -6.13
CA PRO A 87 -2.30 -11.06 -6.11
C PRO A 87 -3.52 -10.43 -6.80
N ILE A 88 -3.92 -11.07 -7.89
CA ILE A 88 -5.18 -10.95 -8.61
C ILE A 88 -6.29 -10.27 -7.79
N LEU A 89 -6.68 -9.10 -8.27
CA LEU A 89 -7.87 -8.39 -7.83
C LEU A 89 -9.08 -9.24 -8.19
N GLU A 90 -9.82 -9.69 -7.18
CA GLU A 90 -11.09 -10.36 -7.41
C GLU A 90 -11.99 -9.46 -8.27
N GLY A 91 -12.29 -9.93 -9.49
CA GLY A 91 -13.11 -9.21 -10.48
C GLY A 91 -12.43 -8.92 -11.82
N SER A 92 -11.10 -9.04 -11.94
CA SER A 92 -10.41 -8.94 -13.24
C SER A 92 -10.11 -10.33 -13.78
N ALA A 93 -10.86 -10.79 -14.78
CA ALA A 93 -10.67 -12.08 -15.47
C ALA A 93 -9.33 -12.23 -16.22
N THR A 94 -8.39 -11.32 -16.01
CA THR A 94 -7.08 -11.32 -16.66
C THR A 94 -6.06 -10.96 -15.59
N GLY A 95 -5.02 -11.79 -15.44
CA GLY A 95 -3.87 -11.56 -14.57
C GLY A 95 -3.09 -10.32 -14.99
N ARG A 96 -3.68 -9.15 -14.75
CA ARG A 96 -3.15 -7.83 -15.08
C ARG A 96 -2.56 -7.26 -13.80
N THR A 97 -1.28 -6.93 -13.84
CA THR A 97 -0.61 -6.14 -12.81
C THR A 97 -1.31 -4.79 -12.67
N LEU A 98 -1.29 -4.20 -11.47
CA LEU A 98 -1.86 -2.87 -11.22
C LEU A 98 -1.32 -1.81 -12.20
N LEU A 99 -0.04 -1.91 -12.58
CA LEU A 99 0.56 -1.04 -13.60
C LEU A 99 -0.20 -1.07 -14.92
N MET A 100 -0.70 -2.25 -15.31
CA MET A 100 -1.47 -2.48 -16.53
C MET A 100 -2.89 -1.90 -16.45
N LEU A 101 -3.44 -1.75 -15.24
CA LEU A 101 -4.71 -1.04 -15.01
C LEU A 101 -4.50 0.47 -14.96
N ALA A 102 -3.47 0.95 -14.28
CA ALA A 102 -3.14 2.38 -14.17
C ALA A 102 -2.79 3.00 -15.53
N ALA A 103 -2.05 2.29 -16.39
CA ALA A 103 -1.77 2.73 -17.75
C ALA A 103 -3.05 2.87 -18.59
N ARG A 104 -4.02 1.95 -18.43
CA ARG A 104 -5.27 1.94 -19.20
C ARG A 104 -6.19 3.11 -18.85
N GLU A 105 -6.20 3.53 -17.60
CA GLU A 105 -7.00 4.68 -17.14
C GLU A 105 -6.31 6.02 -17.41
N GLY A 106 -4.96 6.05 -17.43
CA GLY A 106 -4.18 7.24 -17.78
C GLY A 106 -4.28 7.62 -19.27
N ASP A 107 -4.57 6.68 -20.17
CA ASP A 107 -4.79 6.92 -21.60
C ASP A 107 -6.23 7.39 -21.93
N CYS A 108 -7.12 7.48 -20.94
CA CYS A 108 -8.52 7.92 -21.14
C CYS A 108 -8.78 9.39 -20.74
N ALA A 109 -7.73 10.22 -20.59
CA ALA A 109 -7.85 11.65 -20.29
C ALA A 109 -7.66 12.53 -21.52
#